data_AF-A0A672TCH5-F1
#
_entry.id   AF-A0A672TCH5-F1
#
_cell.length_a   1.000
_cell.length_b   1.000
_cell.length_c   1.000
_cell.angle_alpha   90.00
_cell.angle_beta   90.00
_cell.angle_gamma   90.00
#
_symmetry.space_group_name_H-M   'P 1'
#
loop_
_entity.id
_entity.type
_entity.pdbx_description
1 polymer ?
#
loop_
_entity_poly.entity_id
_entity_poly.type
_entity_poly.pdbx_seq_one_letter_code
_entity_poly.pdbx_strand_id
1 'polypeptide(L)'
;MKILSFTRQLIIYHVNRFLITLIRLKSYLKYTEIELRHVEYSYFSRITEVQYRHAHPLIALLNQVLNRLTEQFELTPQNEIGIIGERLPIRLYLTVGMLTSGLFTCLFGLGYIYDIHSLGFYIFVQVANGLVQTTGWPSVVTCIGNWFGKGRRGLIMGLWNSHTSVGNILGSLIAGYYVSSNWGLSFIVPGVIIAAMGVICFLFLIEHPNDLRIASAQSSASSSQVSPPFIYWDTELLLGQESIGVCVPVQQVVVLKSEAEPSAISFMGALRIPGVVEFSLCLLFAKLVSYTFLFWLPLYITKTAHLDAKKAGDLSTLFDVGGIVGGILAGVLSDKLGKRATTCAVMLLLAAPTLYGFSMMSQFGLGPTIGMLLVCGGLVNGPYSLITTAVSADLGTHKSLKGNARALSTVTAIIDGTGSVGAAVGPLLAGLLSARGWDQVFYMLMTADFLALLVSLGISCTVLLCVQRTF
;
A
#
# COMPACT_ATOMS: atom_id res chain seq x y z
N MET A 1 -22.23 -25.08 1.12
CA MET A 1 -21.29 -26.00 0.43
C MET A 1 -21.41 -25.98 -1.10
N LYS A 2 -22.61 -25.90 -1.70
CA LYS A 2 -22.79 -25.81 -3.18
C LYS A 2 -22.31 -24.50 -3.83
N ILE A 3 -22.33 -23.37 -3.12
CA ILE A 3 -21.90 -22.06 -3.64
C ILE A 3 -20.37 -21.97 -3.77
N LEU A 4 -19.59 -22.48 -2.81
CA LEU A 4 -18.12 -22.52 -2.91
C LEU A 4 -17.62 -23.44 -4.05
N SER A 5 -18.33 -24.54 -4.32
CA SER A 5 -18.04 -25.41 -5.47
C SER A 5 -18.27 -24.67 -6.79
N PHE A 6 -19.33 -23.85 -6.86
CA PHE A 6 -19.67 -23.06 -8.04
C PHE A 6 -18.65 -21.94 -8.28
N THR A 7 -18.26 -21.18 -7.24
CA THR A 7 -17.26 -20.12 -7.37
C THR A 7 -15.89 -20.67 -7.77
N ARG A 8 -15.48 -21.82 -7.21
CA ARG A 8 -14.22 -22.48 -7.56
C ARG A 8 -14.23 -23.00 -9.01
N GLN A 9 -15.35 -23.58 -9.46
CA GLN A 9 -15.50 -24.00 -10.86
C GLN A 9 -15.55 -22.82 -11.83
N LEU A 10 -16.17 -21.70 -11.45
CA LEU A 10 -16.22 -20.48 -12.26
C LEU A 10 -14.84 -19.84 -12.42
N ILE A 11 -14.04 -19.79 -11.34
CA ILE A 11 -12.66 -19.30 -11.39
C ILE A 11 -11.78 -20.21 -12.25
N ILE A 12 -11.85 -21.54 -12.06
CA ILE A 12 -11.10 -22.49 -12.90
C ILE A 12 -11.53 -22.38 -14.36
N TYR A 13 -12.82 -22.19 -14.64
CA TYR A 13 -13.34 -22.00 -15.99
C TYR A 13 -12.82 -20.72 -16.65
N HIS A 14 -12.82 -19.59 -15.95
CA HIS A 14 -12.29 -18.33 -16.50
C HIS A 14 -10.76 -18.34 -16.64
N VAL A 15 -10.04 -18.95 -15.71
CA VAL A 15 -8.57 -19.10 -15.79
C VAL A 15 -8.18 -20.04 -16.94
N ASN A 16 -8.84 -21.18 -17.11
CA ASN A 16 -8.60 -22.06 -18.25
C ASN A 16 -8.99 -21.40 -19.57
N ARG A 17 -10.08 -20.63 -19.62
CA ARG A 17 -10.46 -19.88 -20.83
C ARG A 17 -9.46 -18.78 -21.16
N PHE A 18 -8.89 -18.11 -20.16
CA PHE A 18 -7.82 -17.12 -20.32
C PHE A 18 -6.51 -17.77 -20.81
N LEU A 19 -6.10 -18.91 -20.23
CA LEU A 19 -4.95 -19.69 -20.67
C LEU A 19 -5.11 -20.26 -22.09
N ILE A 20 -6.30 -20.77 -22.44
CA ILE A 20 -6.61 -21.22 -23.80
C ILE A 20 -6.61 -20.04 -24.78
N THR A 21 -7.04 -18.85 -24.35
CA THR A 21 -6.98 -17.63 -25.17
C THR A 21 -5.53 -17.19 -25.39
N LEU A 22 -4.68 -17.25 -24.36
CA LEU A 22 -3.25 -16.97 -24.45
C LEU A 22 -2.50 -17.99 -25.32
N ILE A 23 -2.83 -19.28 -25.23
CA ILE A 23 -2.26 -20.33 -26.08
C ILE A 23 -2.71 -20.13 -27.53
N ARG A 24 -3.99 -19.79 -27.76
CA ARG A 24 -4.49 -19.44 -29.10
C ARG A 24 -3.85 -18.17 -29.63
N LEU A 25 -3.58 -17.17 -28.80
CA LEU A 25 -2.89 -15.93 -29.19
C LEU A 25 -1.43 -16.23 -29.57
N LYS A 26 -0.74 -17.07 -28.80
CA LYS A 26 0.63 -17.53 -29.09
C LYS A 26 0.69 -18.36 -30.38
N SER A 27 -0.30 -19.20 -30.64
CA SER A 27 -0.43 -19.95 -31.89
C SER A 27 -0.80 -19.06 -33.08
N TYR A 28 -1.64 -18.04 -32.88
CA TYR A 28 -1.98 -17.04 -33.90
C TYR A 28 -0.75 -16.22 -34.30
N LEU A 29 0.02 -15.76 -33.30
CA LEU A 29 1.27 -15.02 -33.51
C LEU A 29 2.31 -15.87 -34.25
N LYS A 30 2.42 -17.16 -33.93
CA LYS A 30 3.30 -18.10 -34.63
C LYS A 30 2.84 -18.41 -36.06
N TYR A 31 1.52 -18.44 -36.32
CA TYR A 31 0.96 -18.58 -37.66
C TYR A 31 1.18 -17.32 -38.51
N THR A 32 1.06 -16.12 -37.91
CA THR A 32 1.34 -14.85 -38.62
C THR A 32 2.83 -14.74 -38.98
N GLU A 33 3.72 -15.22 -38.12
CA GLU A 33 5.17 -15.26 -38.36
C GLU A 33 5.58 -16.20 -39.51
N ILE A 34 4.79 -17.25 -39.78
CA ILE A 34 5.01 -18.23 -40.86
C ILE A 34 4.46 -17.72 -42.20
N GLU A 35 3.33 -17.01 -42.20
CA GLU A 35 2.72 -16.46 -43.43
C GLU A 35 3.41 -15.18 -43.93
N LEU A 36 4.10 -14.44 -43.04
CA LEU A 36 4.79 -13.18 -43.35
C LEU A 36 6.21 -13.34 -43.96
N ARG A 37 6.69 -14.56 -44.19
CA ARG A 37 8.01 -14.81 -44.81
C ARG A 37 8.06 -14.66 -46.33
N HIS A 38 6.92 -14.40 -46.99
CA HIS A 38 6.81 -14.48 -48.45
C HIS A 38 6.38 -13.21 -49.21
N VAL A 39 6.32 -12.04 -48.57
CA VAL A 39 5.94 -10.80 -49.27
C VAL A 39 6.91 -9.65 -48.97
N GLU A 40 7.29 -8.95 -50.04
CA GLU A 40 8.44 -8.06 -50.18
C GLU A 40 8.64 -6.96 -49.11
N TYR A 41 9.92 -6.68 -48.87
CA TYR A 41 10.50 -5.91 -47.76
C TYR A 41 10.16 -4.40 -47.69
N SER A 42 9.44 -3.81 -48.65
CA SER A 42 9.24 -2.35 -48.66
C SER A 42 7.92 -1.88 -48.02
N TYR A 43 6.89 -2.75 -47.92
CA TYR A 43 5.65 -2.44 -47.19
C TYR A 43 5.72 -2.82 -45.70
N PHE A 44 6.68 -3.66 -45.33
CA PHE A 44 6.85 -4.19 -43.99
C PHE A 44 7.15 -3.08 -42.97
N SER A 45 8.03 -2.12 -43.29
CA SER A 45 8.44 -1.03 -42.38
C SER A 45 7.26 -0.17 -41.88
N ARG A 46 6.28 0.15 -42.73
CA ARG A 46 5.16 1.03 -42.32
C ARG A 46 4.08 0.30 -41.53
N ILE A 47 3.82 -0.98 -41.83
CA ILE A 47 2.80 -1.75 -41.10
C ILE A 47 3.36 -2.31 -39.79
N THR A 48 4.63 -2.73 -39.74
CA THR A 48 5.27 -3.06 -38.45
C THR A 48 5.41 -1.84 -37.57
N GLU A 49 5.74 -0.64 -38.07
CA GLU A 49 5.74 0.57 -37.23
C GLU A 49 4.36 0.88 -36.61
N VAL A 50 3.27 0.73 -37.37
CA VAL A 50 1.92 1.05 -36.88
C VAL A 50 1.40 -0.01 -35.89
N GLN A 51 1.69 -1.30 -36.12
CA GLN A 51 1.31 -2.37 -35.17
C GLN A 51 2.24 -2.46 -33.95
N TYR A 52 3.55 -2.17 -34.07
CA TYR A 52 4.47 -2.07 -32.92
C TYR A 52 4.15 -0.86 -32.04
N ARG A 53 3.77 0.28 -32.63
CA ARG A 53 3.44 1.52 -31.87
C ARG A 53 2.17 1.37 -31.02
N HIS A 54 1.30 0.42 -31.36
CA HIS A 54 0.11 0.07 -30.56
C HIS A 54 0.31 -1.11 -29.60
N ALA A 55 1.23 -2.03 -29.88
CA ALA A 55 1.53 -3.17 -29.00
C ALA A 55 2.50 -2.83 -27.85
N HIS A 56 3.42 -1.88 -28.03
CA HIS A 56 4.38 -1.46 -26.98
C HIS A 56 3.71 -0.96 -25.68
N PRO A 57 2.72 -0.05 -25.71
CA PRO A 57 2.05 0.37 -24.49
C PRO A 57 1.20 -0.76 -23.91
N LEU A 58 0.59 -1.62 -24.74
CA LEU A 58 -0.23 -2.73 -24.24
C LEU A 58 0.61 -3.81 -23.57
N ILE A 59 1.80 -4.13 -24.09
CA ILE A 59 2.75 -5.07 -23.50
C ILE A 59 3.44 -4.45 -22.28
N ALA A 60 3.82 -3.17 -22.32
CA ALA A 60 4.35 -2.46 -21.15
C ALA A 60 3.30 -2.34 -20.02
N LEU A 61 2.03 -2.15 -20.38
CA LEU A 61 0.89 -2.10 -19.46
C LEU A 61 0.52 -3.50 -18.96
N LEU A 62 0.50 -4.52 -19.82
CA LEU A 62 0.31 -5.93 -19.44
C LEU A 62 1.45 -6.41 -18.54
N ASN A 63 2.68 -5.91 -18.76
CA ASN A 63 3.84 -6.16 -17.91
C ASN A 63 3.74 -5.37 -16.59
N GLN A 64 3.38 -4.09 -16.57
CA GLN A 64 3.11 -3.35 -15.33
C GLN A 64 2.01 -4.03 -14.51
N VAL A 65 1.01 -4.59 -15.20
CA VAL A 65 -0.13 -5.27 -14.60
C VAL A 65 0.25 -6.66 -14.14
N LEU A 66 0.93 -7.48 -14.94
CA LEU A 66 1.48 -8.75 -14.48
C LEU A 66 2.43 -8.55 -13.31
N ASN A 67 3.27 -7.51 -13.34
CA ASN A 67 4.23 -7.18 -12.30
C ASN A 67 3.55 -6.73 -10.98
N ARG A 68 2.47 -5.94 -11.04
CA ARG A 68 1.67 -5.59 -9.84
C ARG A 68 0.68 -6.68 -9.43
N LEU A 69 0.23 -7.51 -10.36
CA LEU A 69 -0.39 -8.81 -10.06
C LEU A 69 0.62 -9.79 -9.45
N THR A 70 1.92 -9.46 -9.44
CA THR A 70 2.90 -10.21 -8.66
C THR A 70 3.22 -9.56 -7.31
N GLU A 71 2.90 -8.27 -7.11
CA GLU A 71 2.58 -7.77 -5.76
C GLU A 71 1.38 -8.56 -5.16
N GLN A 72 0.51 -9.15 -6.00
CA GLN A 72 -0.61 -10.01 -5.56
C GLN A 72 -0.27 -11.47 -5.22
N PHE A 73 0.99 -11.90 -5.14
CA PHE A 73 1.27 -13.20 -4.49
C PHE A 73 1.15 -13.15 -2.95
N GLU A 74 0.23 -12.33 -2.44
CA GLU A 74 -0.41 -12.46 -1.11
C GLU A 74 -1.27 -13.74 -0.99
N LEU A 75 -1.40 -14.54 -2.05
CA LEU A 75 -2.12 -15.83 -2.07
C LEU A 75 -1.22 -17.08 -2.12
N THR A 76 0.11 -16.94 -2.11
CA THR A 76 1.04 -18.03 -1.75
C THR A 76 1.33 -17.99 -0.26
N PRO A 77 1.44 -19.15 0.41
CA PRO A 77 0.94 -19.36 1.75
C PRO A 77 1.42 -18.27 2.71
N GLN A 78 0.45 -17.51 3.21
CA GLN A 78 0.55 -16.56 4.33
C GLN A 78 1.27 -17.13 5.57
N ASN A 79 1.51 -18.45 5.57
CA ASN A 79 2.16 -19.23 6.61
C ASN A 79 3.70 -19.24 6.54
N GLU A 80 4.40 -18.68 5.55
CA GLU A 80 5.88 -18.78 5.53
C GLU A 80 6.59 -17.43 5.69
N ILE A 81 6.27 -16.42 4.89
CA ILE A 81 6.93 -15.09 4.96
C ILE A 81 6.46 -14.30 6.19
N GLY A 82 5.17 -14.41 6.54
CA GLY A 82 4.62 -13.89 7.79
C GLY A 82 5.24 -14.57 9.01
N ILE A 83 5.39 -15.89 8.98
CA ILE A 83 6.02 -16.67 10.08
C ILE A 83 7.52 -16.35 10.23
N ILE A 84 8.22 -16.01 9.14
CA ILE A 84 9.62 -15.54 9.21
C ILE A 84 9.69 -14.15 9.84
N GLY A 85 8.79 -13.22 9.46
CA GLY A 85 8.67 -11.91 10.11
C GLY A 85 8.25 -11.98 11.58
N GLU A 86 7.48 -13.01 11.96
CA GLU A 86 7.04 -13.26 13.34
C GLU A 86 8.15 -13.71 14.29
N ARG A 87 9.31 -14.13 13.76
CA ARG A 87 10.46 -14.63 14.55
C ARG A 87 11.66 -13.71 14.54
N LEU A 88 11.65 -12.69 13.69
CA LEU A 88 12.75 -11.73 13.57
C LEU A 88 12.35 -10.40 14.23
N PRO A 89 13.29 -9.69 14.87
CA PRO A 89 13.03 -8.34 15.34
C PRO A 89 12.64 -7.45 14.16
N ILE A 90 11.65 -6.58 14.34
CA ILE A 90 11.03 -5.79 13.26
C ILE A 90 12.08 -4.94 12.55
N ARG A 91 13.09 -4.45 13.28
CA ARG A 91 14.25 -3.72 12.77
C ARG A 91 15.01 -4.54 11.73
N LEU A 92 15.33 -5.79 12.03
CA LEU A 92 16.08 -6.65 11.11
C LEU A 92 15.23 -7.03 9.90
N TYR A 93 13.96 -7.38 10.13
CA TYR A 93 13.03 -7.75 9.08
C TYR A 93 12.85 -6.60 8.07
N LEU A 94 12.61 -5.38 8.54
CA LEU A 94 12.49 -4.19 7.70
C LEU A 94 13.80 -3.84 6.98
N THR A 95 14.95 -3.94 7.67
CA THR A 95 16.27 -3.67 7.07
C THR A 95 16.56 -4.59 5.89
N VAL A 96 16.37 -5.90 6.07
CA VAL A 96 16.60 -6.88 5.01
C VAL A 96 15.68 -6.61 3.83
N GLY A 97 14.40 -6.32 4.09
CA GLY A 97 13.44 -5.92 3.06
C GLY A 97 13.87 -4.69 2.26
N MET A 98 14.33 -3.63 2.92
CA MET A 98 14.77 -2.40 2.25
C MET A 98 16.05 -2.59 1.43
N LEU A 99 17.05 -3.31 1.95
CA LEU A 99 18.29 -3.60 1.24
C LEU A 99 18.06 -4.45 -0.01
N THR A 100 17.25 -5.50 0.12
CA THR A 100 16.92 -6.39 -1.01
C THR A 100 16.00 -5.72 -2.03
N SER A 101 15.08 -4.85 -1.60
CA SER A 101 14.29 -4.00 -2.51
C SER A 101 15.18 -3.03 -3.30
N GLY A 102 16.16 -2.42 -2.62
CA GLY A 102 17.16 -1.58 -3.27
C GLY A 102 17.98 -2.33 -4.30
N LEU A 103 18.43 -3.54 -3.97
CA LEU A 103 19.14 -4.42 -4.90
C LEU A 103 18.30 -4.72 -6.15
N PHE A 104 17.07 -5.20 -6.02
CA PHE A 104 16.24 -5.54 -7.18
C PHE A 104 15.84 -4.30 -7.99
N THR A 105 15.62 -3.16 -7.35
CA THR A 105 15.36 -1.89 -8.06
C THR A 105 16.59 -1.45 -8.85
N CYS A 106 17.80 -1.56 -8.30
CA CYS A 106 19.05 -1.32 -9.02
C CYS A 106 19.23 -2.31 -10.18
N LEU A 107 18.95 -3.60 -9.98
CA LEU A 107 19.02 -4.61 -11.05
C LEU A 107 18.09 -4.26 -12.22
N PHE A 108 16.91 -3.70 -11.96
CA PHE A 108 16.01 -3.25 -13.02
C PHE A 108 16.67 -2.17 -13.88
N GLY A 109 17.28 -1.16 -13.25
CA GLY A 109 17.98 -0.09 -13.96
C GLY A 109 19.28 -0.53 -14.65
N LEU A 110 19.97 -1.52 -14.09
CA LEU A 110 21.15 -2.13 -14.71
C LEU A 110 20.82 -2.83 -16.04
N GLY A 111 19.55 -3.21 -16.26
CA GLY A 111 19.09 -3.72 -17.55
C GLY A 111 19.35 -2.76 -18.71
N TYR A 112 19.29 -1.44 -18.47
CA TYR A 112 19.68 -0.43 -19.46
C TYR A 112 21.20 -0.42 -19.72
N ILE A 113 22.00 -0.43 -18.64
CA ILE A 113 23.46 -0.28 -18.73
C ILE A 113 24.11 -1.50 -19.39
N TYR A 114 23.59 -2.70 -19.10
CA TYR A 114 24.07 -3.96 -19.69
C TYR A 114 23.35 -4.36 -20.98
N ASP A 115 22.53 -3.46 -21.54
CA ASP A 115 21.81 -3.67 -22.81
C ASP A 115 20.94 -4.96 -22.84
N ILE A 116 20.30 -5.27 -21.71
CA ILE A 116 19.50 -6.49 -21.54
C ILE A 116 18.11 -6.27 -22.15
N HIS A 117 17.87 -6.93 -23.28
CA HIS A 117 16.60 -6.91 -24.02
C HIS A 117 15.73 -8.16 -23.77
N SER A 118 15.77 -8.70 -22.54
CA SER A 118 14.99 -9.89 -22.16
C SER A 118 13.78 -9.53 -21.31
N LEU A 119 12.58 -9.79 -21.82
CA LEU A 119 11.36 -9.60 -21.05
C LEU A 119 11.33 -10.44 -19.76
N GLY A 120 11.86 -11.67 -19.82
CA GLY A 120 11.93 -12.57 -18.67
C GLY A 120 12.75 -12.00 -17.52
N PHE A 121 13.82 -11.26 -17.82
CA PHE A 121 14.64 -10.57 -16.82
C PHE A 121 13.84 -9.50 -16.08
N TYR A 122 13.16 -8.60 -16.81
CA TYR A 122 12.37 -7.52 -16.20
C TYR A 122 11.19 -8.06 -15.38
N ILE A 123 10.55 -9.12 -15.86
CA ILE A 123 9.51 -9.81 -15.08
C ILE A 123 10.13 -10.34 -13.78
N PHE A 124 11.16 -11.18 -13.87
CA PHE A 124 11.77 -11.79 -12.69
C PHE A 124 12.20 -10.76 -11.64
N VAL A 125 12.93 -9.72 -12.06
CA VAL A 125 13.42 -8.67 -11.15
C VAL A 125 12.26 -7.92 -10.50
N GLN A 126 11.21 -7.60 -11.26
CA GLN A 126 10.07 -6.87 -10.71
C GLN A 126 9.21 -7.73 -9.77
N VAL A 127 9.04 -9.03 -10.08
CA VAL A 127 8.39 -10.01 -9.21
C VAL A 127 9.14 -10.13 -7.89
N ALA A 128 10.46 -10.33 -7.95
CA ALA A 128 11.29 -10.45 -6.76
C ALA A 128 11.25 -9.16 -5.93
N ASN A 129 11.31 -8.00 -6.57
CA ASN A 129 11.18 -6.71 -5.91
C ASN A 129 9.83 -6.57 -5.19
N GLY A 130 8.73 -6.91 -5.88
CA GLY A 130 7.38 -6.85 -5.32
C GLY A 130 7.22 -7.73 -4.08
N LEU A 131 7.69 -8.98 -4.14
CA LEU A 131 7.65 -9.92 -3.01
C LEU A 131 8.38 -9.37 -1.77
N VAL A 132 9.56 -8.77 -1.98
CA VAL A 132 10.35 -8.19 -0.90
C VAL A 132 9.68 -6.94 -0.31
N GLN A 133 9.08 -6.09 -1.15
CA GLN A 133 8.45 -4.85 -0.69
C GLN A 133 7.22 -5.08 0.20
N THR A 134 6.57 -6.25 0.11
CA THR A 134 5.44 -6.61 0.99
C THR A 134 5.79 -6.58 2.48
N THR A 135 7.08 -6.73 2.80
CA THR A 135 7.57 -6.69 4.19
C THR A 135 7.52 -5.30 4.83
N GLY A 136 7.52 -4.23 4.01
CA GLY A 136 7.65 -2.86 4.47
C GLY A 136 6.44 -2.36 5.24
N TRP A 137 5.27 -2.32 4.59
CA TRP A 137 4.08 -1.64 5.10
C TRP A 137 3.57 -2.19 6.46
N PRO A 138 3.38 -3.51 6.65
CA PRO A 138 2.91 -4.04 7.93
C PRO A 138 3.88 -3.75 9.08
N SER A 139 5.20 -3.77 8.80
CA SER A 139 6.26 -3.52 9.78
C SER A 139 6.23 -2.09 10.30
N VAL A 140 6.16 -1.11 9.39
CA VAL A 140 6.17 0.31 9.77
C VAL A 140 4.88 0.76 10.47
N VAL A 141 3.72 0.21 10.05
CA VAL A 141 2.44 0.47 10.72
C VAL A 141 2.46 -0.08 12.14
N THR A 142 3.07 -1.26 12.34
CA THR A 142 3.24 -1.86 13.67
C THR A 142 4.14 -1.00 14.56
N CYS A 143 5.29 -0.54 14.04
CA CYS A 143 6.19 0.36 14.78
C CYS A 143 5.44 1.62 15.28
N ILE A 144 4.62 2.24 14.43
CA ILE A 144 3.88 3.45 14.81
C ILE A 144 2.75 3.13 15.80
N GLY A 145 2.08 1.99 15.62
CA GLY A 145 1.09 1.49 16.56
C GLY A 145 1.65 1.27 17.97
N ASN A 146 2.92 0.88 18.08
CA ASN A 146 3.61 0.69 19.36
C ASN A 146 3.97 2.01 20.04
N TRP A 147 4.30 3.05 19.27
CA TRP A 147 4.73 4.35 19.79
C TRP A 147 3.58 5.29 20.14
N PHE A 148 2.45 5.21 19.41
CA PHE A 148 1.36 6.17 19.54
C PHE A 148 0.05 5.50 19.95
N GLY A 149 -0.50 5.93 21.08
CA GLY A 149 -1.78 5.45 21.62
C GLY A 149 -3.04 5.97 20.90
N LYS A 150 -4.21 5.69 21.47
CA LYS A 150 -5.53 5.86 20.80
C LYS A 150 -6.04 7.31 20.67
N GLY A 151 -5.44 8.30 21.34
CA GLY A 151 -6.07 9.61 21.55
C GLY A 151 -6.06 10.60 20.36
N ARG A 152 -5.09 10.50 19.43
CA ARG A 152 -4.97 11.37 18.22
C ARG A 152 -4.43 10.59 17.02
N ARG A 153 -4.92 9.36 16.86
CA ARG A 153 -4.37 8.42 15.89
C ARG A 153 -4.54 8.91 14.46
N GLY A 154 -5.66 9.55 14.13
CA GLY A 154 -5.94 10.07 12.79
C GLY A 154 -4.95 11.15 12.36
N LEU A 155 -4.69 12.15 13.20
CA LEU A 155 -3.72 13.21 12.92
C LEU A 155 -2.30 12.64 12.75
N ILE A 156 -1.86 11.80 13.68
CA ILE A 156 -0.50 11.23 13.67
C ILE A 156 -0.30 10.37 12.42
N MET A 157 -1.27 9.49 12.14
CA MET A 157 -1.23 8.60 10.99
C MET A 157 -1.38 9.36 9.66
N GLY A 158 -2.19 10.42 9.61
CA GLY A 158 -2.31 11.28 8.42
C GLY A 158 -1.03 12.08 8.13
N LEU A 159 -0.40 12.62 9.17
CA LEU A 159 0.91 13.27 9.04
C LEU A 159 1.98 12.27 8.61
N TRP A 160 2.02 11.10 9.23
CA TRP A 160 2.96 10.06 8.85
C TRP A 160 2.78 9.64 7.40
N ASN A 161 1.55 9.28 6.97
CA ASN A 161 1.27 8.81 5.61
C ASN A 161 1.62 9.83 4.51
N SER A 162 1.84 11.10 4.86
CA SER A 162 2.36 12.11 3.93
C SER A 162 3.70 11.68 3.30
N HIS A 163 4.46 10.78 3.94
CA HIS A 163 5.67 10.18 3.37
C HIS A 163 5.41 9.51 2.01
N THR A 164 4.22 8.94 1.78
CA THR A 164 3.89 8.25 0.54
C THR A 164 3.82 9.23 -0.63
N SER A 165 3.13 10.36 -0.43
CA SER A 165 3.08 11.45 -1.40
C SER A 165 4.44 12.10 -1.62
N VAL A 166 5.25 12.29 -0.56
CA VAL A 166 6.64 12.77 -0.71
C VAL A 166 7.47 11.81 -1.57
N GLY A 167 7.30 10.50 -1.36
CA GLY A 167 7.94 9.46 -2.18
C GLY A 167 7.52 9.55 -3.65
N ASN A 168 6.23 9.74 -3.93
CA ASN A 168 5.71 9.91 -5.30
C ASN A 168 6.29 11.14 -6.00
N ILE A 169 6.37 12.27 -5.29
CA ILE A 169 6.96 13.51 -5.79
C ILE A 169 8.44 13.28 -6.12
N LEU A 170 9.22 12.75 -5.18
CA LEU A 170 10.64 12.47 -5.40
C LEU A 170 10.85 11.48 -6.53
N GLY A 171 10.06 10.41 -6.58
CA GLY A 171 10.12 9.42 -7.65
C GLY A 171 9.85 10.03 -9.03
N SER A 172 8.84 10.88 -9.14
CA SER A 172 8.48 11.57 -10.38
C SER A 172 9.56 12.55 -10.83
N LEU A 173 10.14 13.32 -9.89
CA LEU A 173 11.22 14.27 -10.20
C LEU A 173 12.52 13.57 -10.61
N ILE A 174 12.91 12.51 -9.90
CA ILE A 174 14.10 11.71 -10.24
C ILE A 174 13.91 11.05 -11.61
N ALA A 175 12.76 10.42 -11.84
CA ALA A 175 12.47 9.80 -13.13
C ALA A 175 12.45 10.84 -14.26
N GLY A 176 11.80 11.98 -14.06
CA GLY A 176 11.74 13.07 -15.04
C GLY A 176 13.10 13.68 -15.37
N TYR A 177 14.06 13.66 -14.45
CA TYR A 177 15.42 14.13 -14.70
C TYR A 177 16.23 13.17 -15.59
N TYR A 178 16.11 11.86 -15.35
CA TYR A 178 16.92 10.84 -16.04
C TYR A 178 16.26 10.23 -17.28
N VAL A 179 14.94 10.38 -17.48
CA VAL A 179 14.19 9.73 -18.56
C VAL A 179 14.73 10.01 -19.96
N SER A 180 15.27 11.21 -20.22
CA SER A 180 15.75 11.62 -21.53
C SER A 180 17.22 11.28 -21.80
N SER A 181 17.99 10.97 -20.76
CA SER A 181 19.44 10.71 -20.86
C SER A 181 19.75 9.23 -20.66
N ASN A 182 19.55 8.74 -19.43
CA ASN A 182 19.81 7.38 -19.01
C ASN A 182 18.67 6.92 -18.11
N TRP A 183 17.65 6.29 -18.70
CA TRP A 183 16.47 5.86 -17.95
C TRP A 183 16.79 4.79 -16.89
N GLY A 184 17.91 4.07 -17.01
CA GLY A 184 18.37 3.13 -15.98
C GLY A 184 18.65 3.83 -14.64
N LEU A 185 19.16 5.07 -14.67
CA LEU A 185 19.40 5.87 -13.46
C LEU A 185 18.11 6.24 -12.73
N SER A 186 16.97 6.30 -13.42
CA SER A 186 15.65 6.49 -12.80
C SER A 186 15.30 5.39 -11.80
N PHE A 187 15.94 4.22 -11.88
CA PHE A 187 15.74 3.10 -10.96
C PHE A 187 16.94 2.88 -10.03
N ILE A 188 18.17 3.05 -10.53
CA ILE A 188 19.38 2.89 -9.72
C ILE A 188 19.43 3.91 -8.58
N VAL A 189 19.13 5.19 -8.86
CA VAL A 189 19.19 6.23 -7.82
C VAL A 189 18.19 5.97 -6.69
N PRO A 190 16.90 5.73 -6.94
CA PRO A 190 15.96 5.32 -5.89
C PRO A 190 16.36 4.00 -5.19
N GLY A 191 16.90 3.03 -5.93
CA GLY A 191 17.39 1.77 -5.38
C GLY A 191 18.53 1.94 -4.36
N VAL A 192 19.47 2.85 -4.64
CA VAL A 192 20.54 3.22 -3.69
C VAL A 192 19.95 3.95 -2.48
N ILE A 193 19.01 4.87 -2.68
CA ILE A 193 18.37 5.62 -1.59
C ILE A 193 17.65 4.68 -0.61
N ILE A 194 16.84 3.73 -1.10
CA ILE A 194 16.13 2.80 -0.23
C ILE A 194 17.10 1.85 0.50
N ALA A 195 18.17 1.40 -0.15
CA ALA A 195 19.20 0.58 0.49
C ALA A 195 19.92 1.35 1.61
N ALA A 196 20.33 2.60 1.33
CA ALA A 196 20.95 3.47 2.33
C ALA A 196 20.01 3.74 3.51
N MET A 197 18.72 3.96 3.25
CA MET A 197 17.73 4.16 4.29
C MET A 197 17.50 2.88 5.12
N GLY A 198 17.62 1.70 4.50
CA GLY A 198 17.63 0.42 5.22
C GLY A 198 18.78 0.32 6.23
N VAL A 199 19.98 0.77 5.87
CA VAL A 199 21.13 0.84 6.81
C VAL A 199 20.85 1.82 7.95
N ILE A 200 20.26 2.98 7.66
CA ILE A 200 19.88 3.95 8.68
C ILE A 200 18.84 3.35 9.64
N CYS A 201 17.82 2.66 9.12
CA CYS A 201 16.84 1.96 9.95
C CYS A 201 17.50 0.89 10.83
N PHE A 202 18.46 0.13 10.30
CA PHE A 202 19.21 -0.85 11.09
C PHE A 202 19.93 -0.22 12.30
N LEU A 203 20.58 0.93 12.09
CA LEU A 203 21.35 1.60 13.13
C LEU A 203 20.44 2.29 14.18
N PHE A 204 19.35 2.94 13.75
CA PHE A 204 18.62 3.90 14.59
C PHE A 204 17.17 3.51 14.94
N LEU A 205 16.54 2.51 14.31
CA LEU A 205 15.10 2.26 14.49
C LEU A 205 14.77 1.58 15.83
N ILE A 206 14.17 2.30 16.77
CA ILE A 206 13.75 1.73 18.05
C ILE A 206 12.31 1.21 17.96
N GLU A 207 12.13 -0.10 18.20
CA GLU A 207 10.86 -0.81 18.00
C GLU A 207 9.84 -0.53 19.11
N HIS A 208 10.29 -0.55 20.37
CA HIS A 208 9.44 -0.31 21.53
C HIS A 208 9.94 0.86 22.37
N PRO A 209 9.04 1.76 22.82
CA PRO A 209 9.42 2.86 23.71
C PRO A 209 9.94 2.35 25.07
N ASN A 210 9.61 1.12 25.46
CA ASN A 210 10.12 0.51 26.69
C ASN A 210 11.61 0.19 26.62
N ASP A 211 12.17 -0.06 25.43
CA ASP A 211 13.60 -0.32 25.25
C ASP A 211 14.44 0.91 25.63
N LEU A 212 13.91 2.11 25.38
CA LEU A 212 14.49 3.37 25.84
C LEU A 212 14.46 3.51 27.36
N ARG A 213 13.41 3.02 28.02
CA ARG A 213 13.26 3.08 29.48
C ARG A 213 14.21 2.12 30.19
N ILE A 214 14.45 0.95 29.60
CA ILE A 214 15.42 -0.02 30.12
C ILE A 214 16.84 0.50 29.90
N ALA A 215 17.15 1.02 28.71
CA ALA A 215 18.46 1.61 28.43
C ALA A 215 18.75 2.83 29.32
N SER A 216 17.77 3.70 29.55
CA SER A 216 17.93 4.85 30.45
C SER A 216 18.02 4.44 31.92
N ALA A 217 17.26 3.44 32.37
CA ALA A 217 17.37 2.89 33.73
C ALA A 217 18.73 2.22 33.98
N GLN A 218 19.25 1.45 33.02
CA GLN A 218 20.59 0.86 33.09
C GLN A 218 21.69 1.92 33.07
N SER A 219 21.53 2.97 32.26
CA SER A 219 22.48 4.10 32.22
C SER A 219 22.47 4.91 33.54
N SER A 220 21.30 5.08 34.17
CA SER A 220 21.14 5.75 35.46
C SER A 220 21.65 4.91 36.64
N ALA A 221 21.53 3.58 36.55
CA ALA A 221 22.13 2.66 37.51
C ALA A 221 23.66 2.62 37.38
N SER A 222 24.21 2.83 36.17
CA SER A 222 25.66 2.88 35.96
C SER A 222 26.35 4.17 36.43
N SER A 223 25.59 5.25 36.70
CA SER A 223 26.13 6.52 37.21
C SER A 223 26.03 6.68 38.74
N SER A 224 25.43 5.71 39.44
CA SER A 224 25.31 5.69 40.91
C SER A 224 26.18 4.58 41.51
N GLN A 225 27.43 4.94 41.82
CA GLN A 225 28.39 4.31 42.74
C GLN A 225 28.59 2.77 42.78
N VAL A 226 29.87 2.42 42.64
CA VAL A 226 30.61 1.29 43.24
C VAL A 226 29.91 0.62 44.44
N SER A 227 29.36 -0.58 44.24
CA SER A 227 29.34 -1.77 45.11
C SER A 227 28.45 -2.85 44.46
N PRO A 228 28.74 -4.16 44.58
CA PRO A 228 27.93 -5.19 43.91
C PRO A 228 26.59 -5.36 44.65
N PRO A 229 25.42 -5.31 43.99
CA PRO A 229 24.17 -5.62 44.68
C PRO A 229 23.91 -7.13 44.61
N PHE A 230 23.91 -7.75 45.80
CA PHE A 230 23.21 -8.99 46.09
C PHE A 230 21.73 -8.79 45.71
N ILE A 231 21.20 -9.61 44.80
CA ILE A 231 19.82 -9.50 44.32
C ILE A 231 18.89 -10.10 45.38
N TYR A 232 18.11 -9.25 46.06
CA TYR A 232 16.95 -9.63 46.87
C TYR A 232 15.72 -8.99 46.21
N TRP A 233 14.74 -9.80 45.81
CA TRP A 233 13.47 -9.28 45.25
C TRP A 233 12.43 -9.23 46.37
N ASP A 234 12.26 -8.05 46.96
CA ASP A 234 11.21 -7.80 47.95
C ASP A 234 9.83 -7.83 47.27
N THR A 235 9.04 -8.85 47.64
CA THR A 235 7.64 -9.00 47.27
C THR A 235 6.78 -8.49 48.42
N GLU A 236 6.76 -7.19 48.68
CA GLU A 236 5.82 -6.58 49.63
C GLU A 236 5.42 -5.18 49.18
N LEU A 237 4.36 -5.06 48.36
CA LEU A 237 3.55 -3.84 48.34
C LEU A 237 2.14 -4.03 47.73
N LEU A 238 1.41 -5.09 48.08
CA LEU A 238 -0.03 -5.16 47.80
C LEU A 238 -0.78 -6.01 48.84
N LEU A 239 -0.68 -5.69 50.13
CA LEU A 239 -1.75 -6.00 51.09
C LEU A 239 -1.81 -4.91 52.16
N GLY A 240 -2.95 -4.21 52.21
CA GLY A 240 -3.26 -3.30 53.29
C GLY A 240 -3.28 -4.03 54.63
N GLN A 241 -2.93 -3.28 55.67
CA GLN A 241 -3.10 -3.68 57.08
C GLN A 241 -4.49 -4.31 57.29
N GLU A 242 -4.53 -5.56 57.76
CA GLU A 242 -5.12 -5.90 59.05
C GLU A 242 -4.93 -7.40 59.40
N SER A 243 -4.57 -7.61 60.68
CA SER A 243 -4.82 -8.81 61.51
C SER A 243 -4.06 -10.14 61.26
N ILE A 244 -3.13 -10.41 62.19
CA ILE A 244 -2.94 -11.64 63.00
C ILE A 244 -3.11 -13.01 62.29
N GLY A 245 -1.97 -13.64 62.02
CA GLY A 245 -1.64 -15.01 62.44
C GLY A 245 -2.29 -16.20 61.73
N VAL A 246 -1.64 -16.74 60.69
CA VAL A 246 -1.69 -18.18 60.32
C VAL A 246 -0.40 -18.56 59.57
N CYS A 247 0.30 -19.61 60.01
CA CYS A 247 1.38 -20.26 59.26
C CYS A 247 0.78 -21.20 58.20
N VAL A 248 1.16 -21.07 56.93
CA VAL A 248 0.76 -21.98 55.83
C VAL A 248 2.02 -22.49 55.12
N PRO A 249 2.14 -23.79 54.78
CA PRO A 249 3.39 -24.40 54.34
C PRO A 249 3.81 -23.96 52.93
N VAL A 250 5.12 -24.01 52.70
CA VAL A 250 5.81 -23.64 51.45
C VAL A 250 5.29 -24.48 50.27
N GLN A 251 4.43 -23.89 49.44
CA GLN A 251 4.07 -24.43 48.14
C GLN A 251 5.17 -24.04 47.14
N GLN A 252 5.73 -25.01 46.40
CA GLN A 252 6.63 -24.74 45.28
C GLN A 252 5.98 -23.72 44.34
N VAL A 253 6.62 -22.57 44.15
CA VAL A 253 6.28 -21.62 43.10
C VAL A 253 6.60 -22.29 41.78
N VAL A 254 5.60 -22.95 41.21
CA VAL A 254 5.59 -23.34 39.81
C VAL A 254 5.67 -22.02 39.04
N VAL A 255 6.86 -21.74 38.48
CA VAL A 255 7.03 -20.69 37.48
C VAL A 255 6.14 -21.09 36.29
N LEU A 256 4.91 -20.56 36.29
CA LEU A 256 4.05 -20.59 35.12
C LEU A 256 4.84 -19.92 34.00
N LYS A 257 5.32 -20.75 33.08
CA LYS A 257 5.85 -20.35 31.79
C LYS A 257 4.96 -19.23 31.26
N SER A 258 5.56 -18.04 31.11
CA SER A 258 4.94 -16.82 30.59
C SER A 258 3.93 -17.17 29.49
N GLU A 259 2.72 -16.64 29.64
CA GLU A 259 1.56 -16.88 28.77
C GLU A 259 2.00 -17.11 27.33
N ALA A 260 1.58 -18.25 26.77
CA ALA A 260 1.82 -18.62 25.38
C ALA A 260 1.66 -17.38 24.49
N GLU A 261 2.72 -17.03 23.75
CA GLU A 261 2.68 -15.88 22.86
C GLU A 261 1.37 -15.87 22.07
N PRO A 262 0.67 -14.72 21.97
CA PRO A 262 -0.66 -14.68 21.39
C PRO A 262 -0.60 -15.27 19.98
N SER A 263 -1.35 -16.34 19.76
CA SER A 263 -1.39 -17.06 18.50
C SER A 263 -1.80 -16.10 17.38
N ALA A 264 -1.10 -16.13 16.25
CA ALA A 264 -1.46 -15.35 15.09
C ALA A 264 -2.91 -15.65 14.67
N ILE A 265 -3.65 -14.62 14.26
CA ILE A 265 -5.02 -14.80 13.79
C ILE A 265 -4.97 -15.30 12.36
N SER A 266 -5.69 -16.38 12.07
CA SER A 266 -5.84 -16.87 10.70
C SER A 266 -6.48 -15.81 9.81
N PHE A 267 -6.09 -15.75 8.53
CA PHE A 267 -6.68 -14.87 7.51
C PHE A 267 -8.22 -14.87 7.52
N MET A 268 -8.83 -16.06 7.63
CA MET A 268 -10.30 -16.20 7.71
C MET A 268 -10.88 -15.59 9.00
N GLY A 269 -10.13 -15.65 10.10
CA GLY A 269 -10.48 -14.99 11.36
C GLY A 269 -10.42 -13.47 11.24
N ALA A 270 -9.43 -12.94 10.53
CA ALA A 270 -9.30 -11.51 10.29
C ALA A 270 -10.42 -10.96 9.37
N LEU A 271 -10.83 -11.71 8.34
CA LEU A 271 -11.96 -11.32 7.48
C LEU A 271 -13.32 -11.31 8.19
N ARG A 272 -13.47 -12.04 9.31
CA ARG A 272 -14.70 -12.03 10.10
C ARG A 272 -14.82 -10.81 11.02
N ILE A 273 -13.77 -10.00 11.14
CA ILE A 273 -13.81 -8.79 11.95
C ILE A 273 -14.73 -7.78 11.25
N PRO A 274 -15.76 -7.25 11.94
CA PRO A 274 -16.70 -6.31 11.35
C PRO A 274 -15.96 -5.04 10.88
N GLY A 275 -16.21 -4.61 9.65
CA GLY A 275 -15.58 -3.44 9.04
C GLY A 275 -14.35 -3.76 8.19
N VAL A 276 -13.67 -4.90 8.38
CA VAL A 276 -12.45 -5.21 7.60
C VAL A 276 -12.76 -5.37 6.12
N VAL A 277 -13.79 -6.13 5.76
CA VAL A 277 -14.17 -6.36 4.35
C VAL A 277 -14.64 -5.07 3.71
N GLU A 278 -15.48 -4.31 4.41
CA GLU A 278 -16.08 -3.10 3.89
C GLU A 278 -15.03 -2.00 3.67
N PHE A 279 -14.13 -1.78 4.63
CA PHE A 279 -13.03 -0.83 4.44
C PHE A 279 -12.00 -1.31 3.42
N SER A 280 -11.77 -2.63 3.28
CA SER A 280 -10.92 -3.18 2.22
C SER A 280 -11.50 -2.90 0.82
N LEU A 281 -12.80 -3.10 0.63
CA LEU A 281 -13.49 -2.78 -0.63
C LEU A 281 -13.52 -1.27 -0.91
N CYS A 282 -13.74 -0.45 0.12
CA CYS A 282 -13.65 1.01 -0.03
C CYS A 282 -12.24 1.44 -0.45
N LEU A 283 -11.19 0.88 0.17
CA LEU A 283 -9.81 1.16 -0.18
C LEU A 283 -9.46 0.68 -1.59
N LEU A 284 -9.99 -0.45 -2.05
CA LEU A 284 -9.81 -0.93 -3.42
C LEU A 284 -10.19 0.16 -4.43
N PHE A 285 -11.40 0.70 -4.32
CA PHE A 285 -11.88 1.71 -5.26
C PHE A 285 -11.19 3.06 -5.07
N ALA A 286 -10.95 3.49 -3.82
CA ALA A 286 -10.26 4.75 -3.54
C ALA A 286 -8.81 4.73 -4.07
N LYS A 287 -8.07 3.64 -3.82
CA LYS A 287 -6.69 3.47 -4.28
C LYS A 287 -6.63 3.28 -5.79
N LEU A 288 -7.65 2.65 -6.41
CA LEU A 288 -7.82 2.60 -7.86
C LEU A 288 -7.88 4.01 -8.47
N VAL A 289 -8.76 4.88 -7.96
CA VAL A 289 -8.91 6.25 -8.44
C VAL A 289 -7.61 7.04 -8.25
N SER A 290 -7.05 7.01 -7.04
CA SER A 290 -5.79 7.70 -6.70
C SER A 290 -4.64 7.31 -7.63
N TYR A 291 -4.38 6.01 -7.79
CA TYR A 291 -3.24 5.53 -8.58
C TYR A 291 -3.46 5.72 -10.07
N THR A 292 -4.68 5.53 -10.55
CA THR A 292 -5.00 5.84 -11.96
C THR A 292 -4.71 7.30 -12.25
N PHE A 293 -5.18 8.20 -11.39
CA PHE A 293 -4.93 9.62 -11.58
C PHE A 293 -3.43 9.93 -11.52
N LEU A 294 -2.71 9.40 -10.53
CA LEU A 294 -1.26 9.61 -10.39
C LEU A 294 -0.46 9.18 -11.63
N PHE A 295 -0.67 7.97 -12.16
CA PHE A 295 0.12 7.46 -13.30
C PHE A 295 -0.28 8.09 -14.63
N TRP A 296 -1.54 8.48 -14.74
CA TRP A 296 -2.11 8.86 -16.02
C TRP A 296 -2.24 10.37 -16.21
N LEU A 297 -2.21 11.13 -15.11
CA LEU A 297 -2.24 12.60 -15.11
C LEU A 297 -1.08 13.23 -15.91
N PRO A 298 0.19 12.80 -15.78
CA PRO A 298 1.27 13.35 -16.61
C PRO A 298 1.02 13.10 -18.10
N LEU A 299 0.55 11.90 -18.45
CA LEU A 299 0.21 11.52 -19.83
C LEU A 299 -0.96 12.34 -20.38
N TYR A 300 -1.99 12.58 -19.57
CA TYR A 300 -3.10 13.45 -19.92
C TYR A 300 -2.63 14.85 -20.24
N ILE A 301 -1.91 15.49 -19.31
CA ILE A 301 -1.40 16.86 -19.45
C ILE A 301 -0.48 16.98 -20.67
N THR A 302 0.40 16.01 -20.90
CA THR A 302 1.29 15.98 -22.08
C THR A 302 0.49 15.99 -23.38
N LYS A 303 -0.61 15.22 -23.45
CA LYS A 303 -1.41 15.09 -24.67
C LYS A 303 -2.42 16.22 -24.88
N THR A 304 -2.99 16.79 -23.82
CA THR A 304 -4.01 17.84 -23.93
C THR A 304 -3.43 19.24 -23.93
N ALA A 305 -2.40 19.49 -23.12
CA ALA A 305 -1.77 20.80 -23.01
C ALA A 305 -0.52 20.95 -23.91
N HIS A 306 -0.17 19.90 -24.67
CA HIS A 306 1.04 19.83 -25.51
C HIS A 306 2.33 20.24 -24.76
N LEU A 307 2.36 19.97 -23.45
CA LEU A 307 3.51 20.24 -22.60
C LEU A 307 4.54 19.11 -22.73
N ASP A 308 5.81 19.46 -22.61
CA ASP A 308 6.89 18.48 -22.55
C ASP A 308 6.72 17.54 -21.33
N ALA A 309 7.16 16.29 -21.46
CA ALA A 309 6.98 15.24 -20.46
C ALA A 309 7.54 15.64 -19.09
N LYS A 310 8.66 16.37 -19.07
CA LYS A 310 9.23 16.90 -17.82
C LYS A 310 8.29 17.90 -17.14
N LYS A 311 7.76 18.87 -17.88
CA LYS A 311 6.85 19.89 -17.34
C LYS A 311 5.51 19.30 -16.89
N ALA A 312 5.00 18.31 -17.62
CA ALA A 312 3.79 17.59 -17.24
C ALA A 312 4.00 16.76 -15.96
N GLY A 313 5.17 16.12 -15.82
CA GLY A 313 5.60 15.46 -14.59
C GLY A 313 5.67 16.44 -13.42
N ASP A 314 6.37 17.56 -13.59
CA ASP A 314 6.49 18.61 -12.57
C ASP A 314 5.10 19.12 -12.13
N LEU A 315 4.18 19.37 -13.08
CA LEU A 315 2.82 19.82 -12.77
C LEU A 315 1.99 18.75 -12.04
N SER A 316 2.17 17.47 -12.38
CA SER A 316 1.43 16.37 -11.75
C SER A 316 1.76 16.17 -10.28
N THR A 317 2.96 16.58 -9.83
CA THR A 317 3.36 16.49 -8.41
C THR A 317 2.44 17.26 -7.46
N LEU A 318 1.72 18.27 -7.98
CA LEU A 318 0.74 19.04 -7.21
C LEU A 318 -0.44 18.19 -6.72
N PHE A 319 -0.77 17.11 -7.43
CA PHE A 319 -1.76 16.14 -6.96
C PHE A 319 -1.32 15.48 -5.65
N ASP A 320 -0.03 15.09 -5.54
CA ASP A 320 0.53 14.54 -4.31
C ASP A 320 0.63 15.60 -3.20
N VAL A 321 0.97 16.85 -3.54
CA VAL A 321 0.96 17.97 -2.56
C VAL A 321 -0.44 18.17 -1.98
N GLY A 322 -1.46 18.16 -2.83
CA GLY A 322 -2.86 18.17 -2.40
C GLY A 322 -3.17 16.99 -1.49
N GLY A 323 -2.66 15.80 -1.84
CA GLY A 323 -2.83 14.58 -1.06
C GLY A 323 -2.24 14.62 0.35
N ILE A 324 -1.09 15.26 0.54
CA ILE A 324 -0.48 15.50 1.87
C ILE A 324 -1.47 16.30 2.74
N VAL A 325 -1.95 17.42 2.21
CA VAL A 325 -2.90 18.30 2.92
C VAL A 325 -4.21 17.55 3.21
N GLY A 326 -4.74 16.84 2.21
CA GLY A 326 -5.96 16.05 2.35
C GLY A 326 -5.87 14.92 3.36
N GLY A 327 -4.76 14.17 3.39
CA GLY A 327 -4.51 13.11 4.36
C GLY A 327 -4.46 13.62 5.80
N ILE A 328 -3.76 14.73 6.03
CA ILE A 328 -3.70 15.39 7.35
C ILE A 328 -5.08 15.90 7.76
N LEU A 329 -5.78 16.61 6.86
CA LEU A 329 -7.12 17.13 7.13
C LEU A 329 -8.13 16.01 7.42
N ALA A 330 -8.10 14.92 6.64
CA ALA A 330 -8.93 13.73 6.88
C ALA A 330 -8.65 13.12 8.26
N GLY A 331 -7.36 13.03 8.63
CA GLY A 331 -6.93 12.58 9.96
C GLY A 331 -7.48 13.45 11.10
N VAL A 332 -7.32 14.77 10.99
CA VAL A 332 -7.82 15.74 11.99
C VAL A 332 -9.34 15.73 12.08
N LEU A 333 -10.02 15.78 10.94
CA LEU A 333 -11.48 15.85 10.89
C LEU A 333 -12.10 14.57 11.45
N SER A 334 -11.53 13.42 11.12
CA SER A 334 -12.03 12.14 11.63
C SER A 334 -11.73 11.94 13.11
N ASP A 335 -10.61 12.45 13.64
CA ASP A 335 -10.32 12.48 15.09
C ASP A 335 -11.33 13.37 15.84
N LYS A 336 -11.61 14.57 15.31
CA LYS A 336 -12.56 15.52 15.92
C LYS A 336 -14.00 15.00 15.93
N LEU A 337 -14.42 14.36 14.83
CA LEU A 337 -15.80 13.86 14.69
C LEU A 337 -15.99 12.48 15.32
N GLY A 338 -14.92 11.73 15.59
CA GLY A 338 -15.00 10.34 16.05
C GLY A 338 -15.61 9.37 15.03
N LYS A 339 -15.83 9.81 13.78
CA LYS A 339 -16.54 9.05 12.73
C LYS A 339 -15.69 8.94 11.47
N ARG A 340 -14.82 7.91 11.44
CA ARG A 340 -13.89 7.67 10.31
C ARG A 340 -14.62 7.46 8.97
N ALA A 341 -15.65 6.62 8.96
CA ALA A 341 -16.39 6.26 7.75
C ALA A 341 -17.14 7.47 7.13
N THR A 342 -17.70 8.35 7.96
CA THR A 342 -18.39 9.54 7.46
C THR A 342 -17.42 10.56 6.88
N THR A 343 -16.23 10.71 7.47
CA THR A 343 -15.18 11.58 6.90
C THR A 343 -14.76 11.09 5.52
N CYS A 344 -14.53 9.80 5.34
CA CYS A 344 -14.27 9.22 4.01
C CYS A 344 -15.43 9.49 3.05
N ALA A 345 -16.67 9.22 3.46
CA ALA A 345 -17.84 9.40 2.61
C ALA A 345 -18.02 10.85 2.14
N VAL A 346 -17.83 11.85 3.01
CA VAL A 346 -17.93 13.27 2.63
C VAL A 346 -16.83 13.64 1.63
N MET A 347 -15.60 13.20 1.85
CA MET A 347 -14.50 13.50 0.93
C MET A 347 -14.69 12.83 -0.44
N LEU A 348 -15.11 11.57 -0.48
CA LEU A 348 -15.43 10.84 -1.71
C LEU A 348 -16.62 11.49 -2.44
N LEU A 349 -17.67 11.91 -1.74
CA LEU A 349 -18.80 12.62 -2.33
C LEU A 349 -18.38 13.91 -3.05
N LEU A 350 -17.39 14.63 -2.49
CA LEU A 350 -16.83 15.83 -3.09
C LEU A 350 -15.78 15.52 -4.18
N ALA A 351 -15.19 14.33 -4.17
CA ALA A 351 -14.19 13.89 -5.16
C ALA A 351 -14.82 13.68 -6.55
N ALA A 352 -15.97 13.00 -6.64
CA ALA A 352 -16.66 12.75 -7.91
C ALA A 352 -16.87 14.01 -8.80
N PRO A 353 -17.47 15.12 -8.31
CA PRO A 353 -17.65 16.33 -9.13
C PRO A 353 -16.33 17.04 -9.42
N THR A 354 -15.33 16.95 -8.54
CA THR A 354 -14.03 17.61 -8.74
C THR A 354 -13.17 16.90 -9.78
N LEU A 355 -13.22 15.56 -9.85
CA LEU A 355 -12.57 14.78 -10.89
C LEU A 355 -13.09 15.12 -12.29
N TYR A 356 -14.41 15.27 -12.45
CA TYR A 356 -14.99 15.72 -13.71
C TYR A 356 -14.68 17.19 -13.98
N GLY A 357 -14.81 18.04 -12.95
CA GLY A 357 -14.51 19.47 -13.03
C GLY A 357 -13.07 19.76 -13.46
N PHE A 358 -12.10 18.90 -13.10
CA PHE A 358 -10.71 19.03 -13.55
C PHE A 358 -10.58 19.01 -15.08
N SER A 359 -11.33 18.13 -15.77
CA SER A 359 -11.31 18.05 -17.24
C SER A 359 -11.78 19.36 -17.90
N MET A 360 -12.76 20.03 -17.30
CA MET A 360 -13.30 21.30 -17.80
C MET A 360 -12.40 22.49 -17.40
N MET A 361 -11.99 22.54 -16.14
CA MET A 361 -11.23 23.66 -15.58
C MET A 361 -9.79 23.75 -16.10
N SER A 362 -9.20 22.61 -16.50
CA SER A 362 -7.85 22.59 -17.09
C SER A 362 -7.75 23.38 -18.40
N GLN A 363 -8.87 23.60 -19.10
CA GLN A 363 -8.91 24.38 -20.34
C GLN A 363 -8.81 25.90 -20.13
N PHE A 364 -9.08 26.39 -18.91
CA PHE A 364 -9.06 27.81 -18.57
C PHE A 364 -7.68 28.34 -18.18
N GLY A 365 -6.64 27.50 -18.28
CA GLY A 365 -5.25 27.88 -18.07
C GLY A 365 -4.61 27.24 -16.83
N LEU A 366 -3.36 27.65 -16.57
CA LEU A 366 -2.48 26.99 -15.61
C LEU A 366 -2.90 27.20 -14.15
N GLY A 367 -3.37 28.39 -13.78
CA GLY A 367 -3.84 28.68 -12.41
C GLY A 367 -5.01 27.79 -11.95
N PRO A 368 -6.13 27.73 -12.69
CA PRO A 368 -7.24 26.82 -12.40
C PRO A 368 -6.84 25.34 -12.38
N THR A 369 -5.92 24.94 -13.27
CA THR A 369 -5.37 23.57 -13.29
C THR A 369 -4.66 23.25 -11.97
N ILE A 370 -3.76 24.13 -11.51
CA ILE A 370 -3.05 23.97 -10.23
C ILE A 370 -4.04 23.85 -9.07
N GLY A 371 -5.02 24.76 -8.99
CA GLY A 371 -6.03 24.75 -7.93
C GLY A 371 -6.82 23.43 -7.91
N MET A 372 -7.24 22.95 -9.08
CA MET A 372 -7.99 21.69 -9.18
C MET A 372 -7.14 20.46 -8.88
N LEU A 373 -5.85 20.44 -9.23
CA LEU A 373 -4.95 19.34 -8.87
C LEU A 373 -4.77 19.22 -7.36
N LEU A 374 -4.62 20.34 -6.66
CA LEU A 374 -4.52 20.36 -5.20
C LEU A 374 -5.82 19.86 -4.55
N VAL A 375 -6.97 20.33 -5.04
CA VAL A 375 -8.29 19.93 -4.52
C VAL A 375 -8.57 18.45 -4.80
N CYS A 376 -8.36 17.99 -6.03
CA CYS A 376 -8.54 16.57 -6.39
C CYS A 376 -7.59 15.69 -5.58
N GLY A 377 -6.32 16.07 -5.47
CA GLY A 377 -5.32 15.39 -4.65
C GLY A 377 -5.78 15.24 -3.21
N GLY A 378 -6.25 16.33 -2.60
CA GLY A 378 -6.72 16.31 -1.22
C GLY A 378 -7.95 15.45 -1.00
N LEU A 379 -8.95 15.55 -1.87
CA LEU A 379 -10.21 14.82 -1.74
C LEU A 379 -10.08 13.33 -2.06
N VAL A 380 -9.24 12.95 -3.03
CA VAL A 380 -9.02 11.55 -3.43
C VAL A 380 -8.05 10.85 -2.49
N ASN A 381 -6.91 11.47 -2.15
CA ASN A 381 -5.90 10.84 -1.31
C ASN A 381 -6.24 10.88 0.17
N GLY A 382 -7.15 11.76 0.61
CA GLY A 382 -7.60 11.83 2.01
C GLY A 382 -8.24 10.52 2.51
N PRO A 383 -9.31 10.01 1.88
CA PRO A 383 -9.92 8.72 2.20
C PRO A 383 -8.92 7.56 2.11
N TYR A 384 -8.12 7.53 1.04
CA TYR A 384 -7.05 6.53 0.87
C TYR A 384 -6.09 6.52 2.07
N SER A 385 -5.56 7.70 2.44
CA SER A 385 -4.66 7.89 3.57
C SER A 385 -5.30 7.48 4.89
N LEU A 386 -6.55 7.89 5.12
CA LEU A 386 -7.25 7.64 6.37
C LEU A 386 -7.56 6.14 6.56
N ILE A 387 -7.97 5.46 5.50
CA ILE A 387 -8.32 4.04 5.56
C ILE A 387 -7.07 3.18 5.74
N THR A 388 -6.02 3.42 4.93
CA THR A 388 -4.81 2.60 4.96
C THR A 388 -4.05 2.70 6.29
N THR A 389 -4.18 3.84 6.98
CA THR A 389 -3.47 4.09 8.24
C THR A 389 -4.39 3.99 9.47
N ALA A 390 -5.14 5.04 9.79
CA ALA A 390 -5.89 5.14 11.05
C ALA A 390 -6.96 4.05 11.18
N VAL A 391 -7.76 3.82 10.13
CA VAL A 391 -8.83 2.79 10.17
C VAL A 391 -8.25 1.39 10.25
N SER A 392 -7.28 1.07 9.39
CA SER A 392 -6.54 -0.19 9.44
C SER A 392 -6.00 -0.48 10.84
N ALA A 393 -5.43 0.54 11.47
CA ALA A 393 -4.85 0.42 12.79
C ALA A 393 -5.92 0.33 13.91
N ASP A 394 -7.06 1.00 13.75
CA ASP A 394 -8.22 0.88 14.66
C ASP A 394 -8.85 -0.53 14.58
N LEU A 395 -9.03 -1.07 13.37
CA LEU A 395 -9.52 -2.43 13.16
C LEU A 395 -8.53 -3.49 13.67
N GLY A 396 -7.24 -3.28 13.43
CA GLY A 396 -6.18 -4.16 13.93
C GLY A 396 -5.97 -4.09 15.46
N THR A 397 -6.57 -3.12 16.14
CA THR A 397 -6.59 -3.02 17.61
C THR A 397 -7.99 -3.17 18.20
N HIS A 398 -8.91 -3.76 17.42
CA HIS A 398 -10.29 -3.99 17.82
C HIS A 398 -10.37 -4.90 19.05
N LYS A 399 -11.41 -4.72 19.89
CA LYS A 399 -11.58 -5.43 21.18
C LYS A 399 -11.59 -6.96 21.02
N SER A 400 -12.04 -7.46 19.87
CA SER A 400 -12.02 -8.89 19.53
C SER A 400 -10.62 -9.50 19.47
N LEU A 401 -9.57 -8.66 19.36
CA LEU A 401 -8.19 -9.09 19.16
C LEU A 401 -7.37 -9.12 20.46
N LYS A 402 -7.96 -8.73 21.61
CA LYS A 402 -7.33 -8.78 22.95
C LYS A 402 -5.90 -8.20 23.02
N GLY A 403 -5.59 -7.18 22.23
CA GLY A 403 -4.25 -6.57 22.21
C GLY A 403 -3.17 -7.37 21.48
N ASN A 404 -3.54 -8.37 20.68
CA ASN A 404 -2.60 -9.15 19.88
C ASN A 404 -1.98 -8.29 18.76
N ALA A 405 -0.73 -7.86 18.93
CA ALA A 405 0.00 -7.08 17.92
C ALA A 405 0.14 -7.80 16.57
N ARG A 406 0.14 -9.15 16.55
CA ARG A 406 0.18 -9.92 15.30
C ARG A 406 -1.10 -9.75 14.49
N ALA A 407 -2.24 -9.68 15.17
CA ALA A 407 -3.53 -9.47 14.52
C ALA A 407 -3.62 -8.12 13.78
N LEU A 408 -2.98 -7.08 14.32
CA LEU A 408 -2.88 -5.77 13.68
C LEU A 408 -2.18 -5.88 12.32
N SER A 409 -1.01 -6.51 12.27
CA SER A 409 -0.26 -6.68 11.03
C SER A 409 -1.06 -7.44 9.96
N THR A 410 -1.81 -8.47 10.35
CA THR A 410 -2.65 -9.26 9.44
C THR A 410 -3.81 -8.44 8.88
N VAL A 411 -4.52 -7.69 9.73
CA VAL A 411 -5.64 -6.83 9.29
C VAL A 411 -5.15 -5.72 8.36
N THR A 412 -4.02 -5.10 8.69
CA THR A 412 -3.39 -4.08 7.85
C THR A 412 -2.98 -4.63 6.50
N ALA A 413 -2.39 -5.83 6.46
CA ALA A 413 -2.02 -6.49 5.22
C ALA A 413 -3.24 -6.79 4.34
N ILE A 414 -4.35 -7.30 4.92
CA ILE A 414 -5.58 -7.57 4.15
C ILE A 414 -6.14 -6.30 3.51
N ILE A 415 -6.21 -5.21 4.27
CA ILE A 415 -6.76 -3.94 3.81
C ILE A 415 -5.87 -3.36 2.70
N ASP A 416 -4.57 -3.22 2.96
CA ASP A 416 -3.66 -2.62 1.98
C ASP A 416 -3.48 -3.51 0.74
N GLY A 417 -3.40 -4.82 0.91
CA GLY A 417 -3.36 -5.81 -0.16
C GLY A 417 -4.54 -5.70 -1.11
N THR A 418 -5.76 -5.62 -0.53
CA THR A 418 -6.98 -5.38 -1.32
C THR A 418 -6.94 -4.01 -2.03
N GLY A 419 -6.39 -2.98 -1.40
CA GLY A 419 -6.12 -1.70 -2.04
C GLY A 419 -5.15 -1.81 -3.22
N SER A 420 -4.09 -2.59 -3.10
CA SER A 420 -3.07 -2.79 -4.13
C SER A 420 -3.64 -3.46 -5.39
N VAL A 421 -4.69 -4.27 -5.25
CA VAL A 421 -5.51 -4.73 -6.40
C VAL A 421 -6.06 -3.55 -7.18
N GLY A 422 -6.66 -2.58 -6.50
CA GLY A 422 -7.18 -1.36 -7.12
C GLY A 422 -6.09 -0.55 -7.82
N ALA A 423 -4.94 -0.38 -7.18
CA ALA A 423 -3.76 0.28 -7.73
C ALA A 423 -3.23 -0.37 -9.02
N ALA A 424 -3.37 -1.69 -9.16
CA ALA A 424 -2.98 -2.42 -10.37
C ALA A 424 -4.04 -2.32 -11.48
N VAL A 425 -5.32 -2.50 -11.11
CA VAL A 425 -6.45 -2.54 -12.05
C VAL A 425 -6.75 -1.17 -12.65
N GLY A 426 -6.62 -0.09 -11.88
CA GLY A 426 -6.97 1.25 -12.32
C GLY A 426 -6.19 1.74 -13.54
N PRO A 427 -4.85 1.85 -13.45
CA PRO A 427 -4.00 2.25 -14.58
C PRO A 427 -4.15 1.32 -15.80
N LEU A 428 -4.36 0.01 -15.59
CA LEU A 428 -4.66 -0.94 -16.67
C LEU A 428 -5.91 -0.52 -17.44
N LEU A 429 -7.01 -0.34 -16.73
CA LEU A 429 -8.29 0.02 -17.33
C LEU A 429 -8.19 1.39 -18.00
N ALA A 430 -7.54 2.37 -17.38
CA ALA A 430 -7.30 3.67 -17.99
C ALA A 430 -6.50 3.56 -19.29
N GLY A 431 -5.44 2.75 -19.31
CA GLY A 431 -4.67 2.50 -20.53
C GLY A 431 -5.52 1.91 -21.66
N LEU A 432 -6.42 0.96 -21.37
CA LEU A 432 -7.32 0.38 -22.36
C LEU A 432 -8.42 1.35 -22.83
N LEU A 433 -9.01 2.11 -21.90
CA LEU A 433 -10.10 3.05 -22.16
C LEU A 433 -9.62 4.31 -22.90
N SER A 434 -8.37 4.69 -22.68
CA SER A 434 -7.73 5.83 -23.33
C SER A 434 -7.78 5.82 -24.85
N ALA A 435 -7.75 4.61 -25.44
CA ALA A 435 -7.81 4.43 -26.89
C ALA A 435 -9.14 4.91 -27.48
N ARG A 436 -10.21 4.99 -26.65
CA ARG A 436 -11.56 5.41 -27.05
C ARG A 436 -11.87 6.87 -26.67
N GLY A 437 -10.95 7.57 -26.01
CA GLY A 437 -11.12 8.95 -25.55
C GLY A 437 -10.97 9.11 -24.03
N TRP A 438 -10.62 10.32 -23.61
CA TRP A 438 -10.33 10.64 -22.20
C TRP A 438 -11.57 10.61 -21.32
N ASP A 439 -12.74 10.93 -21.86
CA ASP A 439 -14.01 10.94 -21.13
C ASP A 439 -14.34 9.57 -20.52
N GLN A 440 -14.01 8.48 -21.23
CA GLN A 440 -14.21 7.11 -20.74
C GLN A 440 -13.37 6.81 -19.50
N VAL A 441 -12.16 7.38 -19.42
CA VAL A 441 -11.31 7.24 -18.23
C VAL A 441 -11.89 8.02 -17.07
N PHE A 442 -12.38 9.25 -17.29
CA PHE A 442 -13.06 10.02 -16.25
C PHE A 442 -14.34 9.32 -15.75
N TYR A 443 -15.15 8.75 -16.63
CA TYR A 443 -16.33 7.98 -16.21
C TYR A 443 -15.97 6.74 -15.40
N MET A 444 -14.89 6.04 -15.77
CA MET A 444 -14.38 4.94 -14.96
C MET A 444 -13.93 5.41 -13.56
N LEU A 445 -13.25 6.55 -13.46
CA LEU A 445 -12.84 7.11 -12.17
C LEU A 445 -14.06 7.49 -11.31
N MET A 446 -15.04 8.16 -11.90
CA MET A 446 -16.27 8.55 -11.20
C MET A 446 -17.10 7.34 -10.74
N THR A 447 -17.17 6.29 -11.56
CA THR A 447 -17.88 5.05 -11.18
C THR A 447 -17.16 4.32 -10.04
N ALA A 448 -15.83 4.22 -10.07
CA ALA A 448 -15.06 3.67 -8.96
C ALA A 448 -15.24 4.51 -7.68
N ASP A 449 -15.14 5.83 -7.76
CA ASP A 449 -15.35 6.74 -6.63
C ASP A 449 -16.76 6.62 -6.04
N PHE A 450 -17.78 6.52 -6.89
CA PHE A 450 -19.15 6.28 -6.48
C PHE A 450 -19.33 4.93 -5.75
N LEU A 451 -18.68 3.86 -6.23
CA LEU A 451 -18.68 2.57 -5.54
C LEU A 451 -17.99 2.65 -4.17
N ALA A 452 -16.87 3.37 -4.07
CA ALA A 452 -16.21 3.63 -2.79
C ALA A 452 -17.15 4.37 -1.81
N LEU A 453 -17.84 5.39 -2.31
CA LEU A 453 -18.82 6.17 -1.54
C LEU A 453 -19.96 5.30 -1.02
N LEU A 454 -20.56 4.46 -1.88
CA LEU A 454 -21.65 3.56 -1.48
C LEU A 454 -21.24 2.61 -0.36
N VAL A 455 -20.04 2.02 -0.46
CA VAL A 455 -19.49 1.15 0.58
C VAL A 455 -19.25 1.94 1.88
N SER A 456 -18.68 3.15 1.80
CA SER A 456 -18.41 4.01 2.97
C SER A 456 -19.70 4.48 3.66
N LEU A 457 -20.76 4.75 2.90
CA LEU A 457 -22.08 5.08 3.43
C LEU A 457 -22.74 3.87 4.10
N GLY A 458 -22.60 2.68 3.51
CA GLY A 458 -23.03 1.43 4.12
C GLY A 458 -22.43 1.23 5.51
N ILE A 459 -21.11 1.40 5.64
CA ILE A 459 -20.41 1.33 6.93
C ILE A 459 -20.96 2.36 7.91
N SER A 460 -21.10 3.61 7.46
CA SER A 460 -21.58 4.71 8.31
C SER A 460 -22.99 4.42 8.85
N CYS A 461 -23.87 3.86 8.01
CA CYS A 461 -25.24 3.50 8.37
C CYS A 461 -25.27 2.32 9.35
N THR A 462 -24.46 1.27 9.13
CA THR A 462 -24.35 0.14 10.06
C THR A 462 -23.85 0.57 11.42
N VAL A 463 -22.84 1.46 11.48
CA VAL A 463 -22.33 2.01 12.75
C VAL A 463 -23.40 2.83 13.48
N LEU A 464 -24.15 3.69 12.75
CA LEU A 464 -25.27 4.46 13.32
C LEU A 464 -26.37 3.55 13.88
N LEU A 465 -26.77 2.52 13.14
CA LEU A 465 -27.79 1.56 13.55
C LEU A 465 -27.33 0.71 14.75
N CYS A 466 -26.04 0.37 14.83
CA CYS A 466 -25.50 -0.39 15.96
C CYS A 466 -25.47 0.46 17.24
N VAL A 467 -25.12 1.75 17.14
CA VAL A 467 -25.19 2.70 18.26
C VAL A 467 -26.64 2.87 18.74
N GLN A 468 -27.61 3.00 17.82
CA GLN A 468 -29.03 3.12 18.18
C GLN A 468 -29.62 1.87 18.84
N ARG A 469 -29.07 0.66 18.62
CA ARG A 469 -29.50 -0.57 19.31
C ARG A 469 -28.90 -0.76 20.70
N THR A 470 -27.96 0.10 21.11
CA THR A 470 -27.28 0.01 22.41
C THR A 470 -27.86 0.99 23.44
N PHE A 471 -28.82 1.83 23.02
CA PHE A 471 -29.70 2.64 23.86
C PHE A 471 -31.10 2.05 23.78
#